data_AF-A0A534QJU8-F1
#
_entry.id   AF-A0A534QJU8-F1
#
_cell.length_a   1.000
_cell.length_b   1.000
_cell.length_c   1.000
_cell.angle_alpha   90.00
_cell.angle_beta   90.00
_cell.angle_gamma   90.00
#
_symmetry.space_group_name_H-M   'P 1'
#
loop_
_entity.id
_entity.type
_entity.pdbx_description
1 polymer ?
#
loop_
_entity_poly.entity_id
_entity_poly.type
_entity_poly.pdbx_seq_one_letter_code
_entity_poly.pdbx_strand_id
1 'polypeptide(L)'
;MENMPDHEREEIREIYGQLGFDAEEIDLIVRRVTSNPELWLRFMSREELGLAEETFDPPVRIAAVTGFAYLTGALITLVPYFLQPAPRRTFALAAALAIATLLAIGAAKTWLTKENPLAASLELAGLGVLACVVGLVLGRLVGVAV
;
A
#
# COMPACT_ATOMS: atom_id res chain seq x y z
N MET A 1 -16.06 22.21 -9.11
CA MET A 1 -15.66 23.60 -9.39
C MET A 1 -16.63 24.30 -10.32
N GLU A 2 -16.76 23.86 -11.58
CA GLU A 2 -17.57 24.60 -12.57
C GLU A 2 -19.10 24.59 -12.32
N ASN A 3 -19.61 23.60 -11.57
CA ASN A 3 -21.06 23.46 -11.38
C ASN A 3 -21.62 24.25 -10.17
N MET A 4 -20.79 24.59 -9.17
CA MET A 4 -21.23 25.32 -7.95
C MET A 4 -20.13 26.24 -7.37
N PRO A 5 -19.64 27.23 -8.14
CA PRO A 5 -18.48 28.05 -7.74
C PRO A 5 -18.72 28.90 -6.48
N ASP A 6 -19.95 29.30 -6.21
CA ASP A 6 -20.26 30.12 -5.03
C ASP A 6 -20.30 29.29 -3.74
N HIS A 7 -20.65 28.00 -3.84
CA HIS A 7 -20.60 27.07 -2.72
C HIS A 7 -19.16 26.78 -2.31
N GLU A 8 -18.30 26.47 -3.27
CA GLU A 8 -16.88 26.22 -3.01
C GLU A 8 -16.15 27.45 -2.46
N ARG A 9 -16.57 28.67 -2.83
CA ARG A 9 -16.05 29.89 -2.20
C ARG A 9 -16.43 29.99 -0.73
N GLU A 10 -17.64 29.57 -0.38
CA GLU A 10 -18.09 29.57 1.02
C GLU A 10 -17.32 28.54 1.85
N GLU A 11 -17.04 27.36 1.28
CA GLU A 11 -16.18 26.37 1.94
C GLU A 11 -14.78 26.93 2.26
N ILE A 12 -14.18 27.69 1.34
CA ILE A 12 -12.91 28.39 1.63
C ILE A 12 -13.07 29.38 2.79
N ARG A 13 -14.19 30.12 2.87
CA ARG A 13 -14.46 31.05 3.98
C ARG A 13 -14.62 30.30 5.30
N GLU A 14 -15.33 29.19 5.31
CA GLU A 14 -15.52 28.36 6.49
C GLU A 14 -14.20 27.78 7.00
N ILE A 15 -13.35 27.24 6.10
CA ILE A 15 -12.03 26.71 6.44
C ILE A 15 -11.17 27.77 7.11
N TYR A 16 -11.03 28.95 6.49
CA TYR A 16 -10.20 30.02 7.05
C TYR A 16 -10.83 30.72 8.27
N GLY A 17 -12.17 30.75 8.36
CA GLY A 17 -12.88 31.20 9.55
C GLY A 17 -12.62 30.30 10.75
N GLN A 18 -12.57 28.99 10.56
CA GLN A 18 -12.21 28.03 11.63
C GLN A 18 -10.74 28.17 12.05
N LEU A 19 -9.85 28.59 11.14
CA LEU A 19 -8.46 28.88 11.44
C LEU A 19 -8.26 30.23 12.17
N GLY A 20 -9.29 31.05 12.30
CA GLY A 20 -9.29 32.29 13.09
C GLY A 20 -8.82 33.54 12.33
N PHE A 21 -8.86 33.53 11.00
CA PHE A 21 -8.59 34.71 10.18
C PHE A 21 -9.74 35.72 10.26
N ASP A 22 -9.44 37.00 10.06
CA ASP A 22 -10.47 38.04 10.01
C ASP A 22 -11.24 38.05 8.66
N ALA A 23 -12.38 38.74 8.61
CA ALA A 23 -13.23 38.74 7.42
C ALA A 23 -12.56 39.41 6.19
N GLU A 24 -11.65 40.36 6.40
CA GLU A 24 -10.96 41.10 5.34
C GLU A 24 -9.84 40.23 4.73
N GLU A 25 -9.11 39.49 5.57
CA GLU A 25 -8.13 38.48 5.22
C GLU A 25 -8.79 37.33 4.45
N ILE A 26 -9.92 36.83 4.94
CA ILE A 26 -10.66 35.74 4.29
C ILE A 26 -11.10 36.16 2.87
N ASP A 27 -11.66 37.36 2.68
CA ASP A 27 -12.09 37.81 1.34
C ASP A 27 -10.90 37.94 0.39
N LEU A 28 -9.74 38.41 0.87
CA LEU A 28 -8.51 38.48 0.08
C LEU A 28 -8.04 37.08 -0.33
N ILE A 29 -8.09 36.11 0.58
CA ILE A 29 -7.69 34.72 0.33
C ILE A 29 -8.62 34.08 -0.70
N VAL A 30 -9.94 34.18 -0.52
CA VAL A 30 -10.92 33.64 -1.47
C VAL A 30 -10.69 34.20 -2.86
N ARG A 31 -10.50 35.53 -2.99
CA ARG A 31 -10.19 36.16 -4.28
C ARG A 31 -8.89 35.64 -4.88
N ARG A 32 -7.85 35.45 -4.06
CA ARG A 32 -6.55 34.98 -4.55
C ARG A 32 -6.60 33.52 -4.99
N VAL A 33 -7.19 32.63 -4.19
CA VAL A 33 -7.32 31.20 -4.48
C VAL A 33 -8.18 30.98 -5.72
N THR A 34 -9.32 31.66 -5.81
CA THR A 34 -10.24 31.52 -6.95
C THR A 34 -9.79 32.27 -8.22
N SER A 35 -8.71 33.07 -8.16
CA SER A 35 -8.18 33.79 -9.34
C SER A 35 -7.51 32.89 -10.38
N ASN A 36 -7.08 31.69 -9.98
CA ASN A 36 -6.46 30.70 -10.85
C ASN A 36 -7.16 29.34 -10.64
N PRO A 37 -7.82 28.77 -11.66
CA PRO A 37 -8.49 27.47 -11.55
C PRO A 37 -7.58 26.34 -11.06
N GLU A 38 -6.30 26.35 -11.43
CA GLU A 38 -5.32 25.34 -11.01
C GLU A 38 -4.98 25.49 -9.51
N LEU A 39 -4.83 26.73 -9.04
CA LEU A 39 -4.63 27.01 -7.62
C LEU A 39 -5.87 26.65 -6.80
N TRP A 40 -7.06 26.95 -7.32
CA TRP A 40 -8.33 26.63 -6.68
C TRP A 40 -8.51 25.12 -6.54
N LEU A 41 -8.31 24.35 -7.62
CA LEU A 41 -8.31 22.88 -7.61
C LEU A 41 -7.37 22.31 -6.57
N ARG A 42 -6.13 22.80 -6.56
CA ARG A 42 -5.10 22.33 -5.65
C ARG A 42 -5.43 22.67 -4.19
N PHE A 43 -6.01 23.84 -3.95
CA PHE A 43 -6.44 24.25 -2.62
C PHE A 43 -7.55 23.34 -2.10
N MET A 44 -8.65 23.17 -2.84
CA MET A 44 -9.77 22.34 -2.40
C MET A 44 -9.35 20.87 -2.25
N SER A 45 -8.55 20.35 -3.18
CA SER A 45 -7.99 19.00 -3.06
C SER A 45 -7.20 18.81 -1.76
N ARG A 46 -6.47 19.83 -1.32
CA ARG A 46 -5.64 19.74 -0.12
C ARG A 46 -6.41 19.99 1.17
N GLU A 47 -7.14 21.10 1.24
CA GLU A 47 -7.75 21.58 2.48
C GLU A 47 -9.14 20.98 2.74
N GLU A 48 -9.92 20.70 1.69
CA GLU A 48 -11.26 20.11 1.82
C GLU A 48 -11.17 18.58 1.84
N LEU A 49 -10.50 17.98 0.84
CA LEU A 49 -10.43 16.52 0.68
C LEU A 49 -9.30 15.88 1.52
N GLY A 50 -8.41 16.69 2.11
CA GLY A 50 -7.26 16.19 2.85
C GLY A 50 -6.26 15.41 1.99
N LEU A 51 -6.32 15.56 0.66
CA LEU A 51 -5.36 14.92 -0.23
C LEU A 51 -4.05 15.71 -0.11
N ALA A 52 -3.03 15.09 0.47
CA ALA A 52 -1.67 15.59 0.27
C ALA A 52 -1.43 15.72 -1.24
N GLU A 53 -0.55 16.63 -1.67
CA GLU A 53 0.00 16.59 -3.03
C GLU A 53 0.78 15.28 -3.17
N GLU A 54 0.06 14.18 -3.36
CA GLU A 54 0.62 12.89 -3.62
C GLU A 54 1.22 13.01 -5.00
N THR A 55 2.55 13.11 -5.04
CA THR A 55 3.30 12.76 -6.24
C THR A 55 3.02 11.28 -6.46
N PHE A 56 1.93 10.97 -7.16
CA PHE A 56 1.61 9.60 -7.53
C PHE A 56 2.81 9.10 -8.33
N ASP A 57 3.55 8.15 -7.77
CA ASP A 57 4.60 7.46 -8.49
C ASP A 57 4.01 6.94 -9.81
N PRO A 58 4.73 7.02 -10.95
CA PRO A 58 4.18 6.62 -12.23
C PRO A 58 3.60 5.20 -12.16
N PRO A 59 2.35 4.97 -12.58
CA PRO A 59 1.65 3.70 -12.34
C PRO A 59 2.38 2.50 -12.96
N VAL A 60 3.01 2.70 -14.12
CA VAL A 60 3.84 1.69 -14.79
C VAL A 60 5.06 1.31 -13.95
N ARG A 61 5.66 2.28 -13.24
CA ARG A 61 6.81 2.06 -12.38
C ARG A 61 6.41 1.22 -11.17
N ILE A 62 5.31 1.58 -10.50
CA ILE A 62 4.77 0.83 -9.37
C ILE A 62 4.47 -0.61 -9.80
N ALA A 63 3.76 -0.79 -10.92
CA ALA A 63 3.44 -2.11 -11.45
C ALA A 63 4.71 -2.96 -11.73
N ALA A 64 5.74 -2.37 -12.34
CA ALA A 64 6.99 -3.06 -12.62
C ALA A 64 7.74 -3.47 -11.34
N VAL A 65 7.83 -2.57 -10.35
CA VAL A 65 8.52 -2.84 -9.07
C VAL A 65 7.79 -3.93 -8.29
N THR A 66 6.48 -3.82 -8.12
CA THR A 66 5.68 -4.82 -7.39
C THR A 66 5.67 -6.16 -8.12
N GLY A 67 5.55 -6.16 -9.45
CA GLY A 67 5.59 -7.38 -10.26
C GLY A 67 6.94 -8.09 -10.14
N PHE A 68 8.05 -7.36 -10.21
CA PHE A 68 9.38 -7.93 -10.05
C PHE A 68 9.62 -8.46 -8.64
N ALA A 69 9.17 -7.74 -7.61
CA ALA A 69 9.23 -8.20 -6.22
C ALA A 69 8.44 -9.51 -6.02
N TYR A 70 7.25 -9.61 -6.62
CA TYR A 70 6.45 -10.84 -6.55
C TYR A 70 7.12 -12.02 -7.27
N LEU A 71 7.63 -11.80 -8.49
CA LEU A 71 8.31 -12.83 -9.27
C LEU A 71 9.54 -13.37 -8.54
N THR A 72 10.39 -12.48 -8.02
CA THR A 72 11.60 -12.86 -7.29
C THR A 72 11.27 -13.60 -6.00
N GLY A 73 10.28 -13.14 -5.24
CA GLY A 73 9.80 -13.83 -4.04
C GLY A 73 9.28 -15.24 -4.35
N ALA A 74 8.49 -15.38 -5.40
CA ALA A 74 7.96 -16.68 -5.83
C ALA A 74 9.08 -17.63 -6.31
N LEU A 75 10.01 -17.13 -7.12
CA LEU A 75 11.12 -17.92 -7.66
C LEU A 75 11.97 -18.55 -6.56
N ILE A 76 12.28 -17.81 -5.49
CA ILE A 76 13.05 -18.32 -4.35
C ILE A 76 12.39 -19.60 -3.80
N THR A 77 11.07 -19.59 -3.59
CA THR A 77 10.34 -20.75 -3.04
C THR A 77 10.27 -21.94 -4.00
N LEU A 78 10.41 -21.71 -5.31
CA LEU A 78 10.35 -22.74 -6.34
C LEU A 78 11.71 -23.40 -6.62
N VAL A 79 12.83 -22.78 -6.22
CA VAL A 79 14.19 -23.32 -6.43
C VAL A 79 14.32 -24.81 -6.07
N PRO A 80 13.81 -25.30 -4.92
CA PRO A 80 13.90 -26.72 -4.57
C PRO A 80 13.32 -27.67 -5.61
N TYR A 81 12.25 -27.27 -6.30
CA TYR A 81 11.57 -28.10 -7.30
C TYR A 81 12.35 -28.26 -8.60
N PHE A 82 13.25 -27.34 -8.92
CA PHE A 82 14.15 -27.48 -10.06
C PHE A 82 15.29 -28.47 -9.81
N LEU A 83 15.67 -28.68 -8.53
CA LEU A 83 16.88 -29.41 -8.15
C LEU A 83 16.61 -30.87 -7.77
N GLN A 84 15.41 -31.21 -7.27
CA GLN A 84 15.12 -32.55 -6.76
C GLN A 84 13.75 -33.09 -7.22
N PRO A 85 13.70 -34.28 -7.84
CA PRO A 85 12.45 -34.93 -8.25
C PRO A 85 11.69 -35.64 -7.11
N ALA A 86 12.11 -35.49 -5.84
CA ALA A 86 11.52 -36.19 -4.70
C ALA A 86 10.43 -35.34 -3.99
N PRO A 87 9.14 -35.55 -4.26
CA PRO A 87 8.09 -34.55 -3.98
C PRO A 87 7.94 -34.18 -2.50
N ARG A 88 8.01 -35.15 -1.57
CA ARG A 88 7.85 -34.88 -0.12
C ARG A 88 9.02 -34.10 0.47
N ARG A 89 10.25 -34.46 0.11
CA ARG A 89 11.46 -33.80 0.61
C ARG A 89 11.59 -32.40 0.01
N THR A 90 11.28 -32.27 -1.28
CA THR A 90 11.26 -30.99 -1.98
C THR A 90 10.22 -30.04 -1.38
N PHE A 91 9.02 -30.52 -1.05
CA PHE A 91 8.00 -29.72 -0.38
C PHE A 91 8.47 -29.19 0.98
N ALA A 92 9.04 -30.05 1.84
CA ALA A 92 9.55 -29.62 3.14
C ALA A 92 10.65 -28.56 3.03
N LEU A 93 11.55 -28.71 2.04
CA LEU A 93 12.61 -27.73 1.77
C LEU A 93 12.03 -26.40 1.27
N ALA A 94 11.05 -26.45 0.35
CA ALA A 94 10.37 -25.26 -0.15
C ALA A 94 9.60 -24.53 0.95
N ALA A 95 8.91 -25.27 1.83
CA ALA A 95 8.20 -24.69 2.96
C ALA A 95 9.16 -24.02 3.96
N ALA A 96 10.27 -24.67 4.30
CA ALA A 96 11.30 -24.09 5.16
C ALA A 96 11.91 -22.81 4.54
N LEU A 97 12.19 -22.85 3.24
CA LEU A 97 12.71 -21.70 2.51
C LEU A 97 11.71 -20.55 2.48
N ALA A 98 10.43 -20.83 2.21
CA ALA A 98 9.37 -19.82 2.25
C ALA A 98 9.25 -19.17 3.63
N ILE A 99 9.24 -19.96 4.71
CA ILE A 99 9.19 -19.43 6.08
C ILE A 99 10.42 -18.55 6.36
N ALA A 100 11.62 -19.00 5.99
CA ALA A 100 12.85 -18.21 6.16
C ALA A 100 12.79 -16.89 5.39
N THR A 101 12.28 -16.90 4.15
CA THR A 101 12.09 -15.70 3.34
C THR A 101 11.07 -14.75 3.97
N LEU A 102 9.94 -15.26 4.47
CA LEU A 102 8.91 -14.44 5.13
C LEU A 102 9.43 -13.82 6.44
N LEU A 103 10.20 -14.57 7.24
CA LEU A 103 10.84 -14.02 8.43
C LEU A 103 11.85 -12.93 8.07
N ALA A 104 12.66 -13.14 7.03
CA ALA A 104 13.63 -12.15 6.57
C ALA A 104 12.97 -10.87 6.04
N ILE A 105 11.90 -10.99 5.23
CA ILE A 105 11.14 -9.85 4.72
C ILE A 105 10.42 -9.12 5.86
N GLY A 106 9.85 -9.86 6.81
CA GLY A 106 9.16 -9.30 7.97
C GLY A 106 10.10 -8.49 8.87
N ALA A 107 11.34 -8.94 9.05
CA ALA A 107 12.38 -8.16 9.74
C ALA A 107 12.88 -6.98 8.88
N ALA A 108 13.03 -7.16 7.57
CA ALA A 108 13.53 -6.11 6.69
C ALA A 108 12.57 -4.90 6.63
N LYS A 109 11.25 -5.13 6.60
CA LYS A 109 10.27 -4.02 6.54
C LYS A 109 10.31 -3.12 7.78
N THR A 110 10.69 -3.64 8.96
CA THR A 110 10.71 -2.83 10.19
C THR A 110 11.79 -1.76 10.19
N TRP A 111 12.76 -1.81 9.27
CA TRP A 111 13.69 -0.70 9.07
C TRP A 111 12.97 0.58 8.63
N LEU A 112 11.89 0.45 7.85
CA LEU A 112 11.05 1.58 7.44
C LEU A 112 9.95 1.88 8.47
N THR A 113 9.26 0.85 8.96
CA THR A 113 8.09 1.04 9.85
C THR A 113 8.45 1.37 11.30
N LYS A 114 9.70 1.14 11.72
CA LYS A 114 10.19 1.27 13.11
C LYS A 114 9.44 0.40 14.14
N GLU A 115 8.74 -0.62 13.68
CA GLU A 115 8.05 -1.60 14.50
C GLU A 115 9.01 -2.65 15.09
N ASN A 116 8.51 -3.50 15.99
CA ASN A 116 9.30 -4.60 16.55
C ASN A 116 9.59 -5.67 15.47
N PRO A 117 10.86 -5.96 15.14
CA PRO A 117 11.23 -6.89 14.07
C PRO A 117 10.74 -8.32 14.30
N LEU A 118 10.72 -8.77 15.55
CA LEU A 118 10.28 -10.13 15.88
C LEU A 118 8.77 -10.28 15.68
N ALA A 119 7.98 -9.30 16.12
CA ALA A 119 6.53 -9.32 15.96
C ALA A 119 6.15 -9.29 14.48
N ALA A 120 6.75 -8.38 13.71
CA ALA A 120 6.51 -8.26 12.27
C ALA A 120 6.92 -9.51 11.48
N SER A 121 8.01 -10.17 11.87
CA SER A 121 8.47 -11.42 11.25
C SER A 121 7.51 -12.57 11.53
N LEU A 122 7.09 -12.73 12.79
CA LEU A 122 6.18 -13.79 13.20
C LEU A 122 4.79 -13.62 12.59
N GLU A 123 4.29 -12.39 12.49
CA GLU A 123 3.04 -12.07 11.82
C GLU A 123 3.09 -12.52 10.34
N LEU A 124 4.13 -12.12 9.61
CA LEU A 124 4.25 -12.42 8.19
C LEU A 124 4.45 -13.92 7.93
N ALA A 125 5.27 -14.59 8.74
CA ALA A 125 5.43 -16.04 8.69
C ALA A 125 4.12 -16.77 9.05
N GLY A 126 3.39 -16.30 10.06
CA GLY A 126 2.11 -16.86 10.48
C GLY A 126 1.05 -16.79 9.38
N LEU A 127 0.94 -15.65 8.68
CA LEU A 127 0.06 -15.50 7.52
C LEU A 127 0.44 -16.47 6.38
N GLY A 128 1.73 -16.63 6.11
CA GLY A 128 2.22 -17.58 5.10
C GLY A 128 1.91 -19.04 5.45
N VAL A 129 2.12 -19.44 6.70
CA VAL A 129 1.76 -20.78 7.19
C VAL A 129 0.26 -21.01 7.08
N LEU A 130 -0.56 -20.03 7.48
CA LEU A 130 -2.02 -20.11 7.38
C LEU A 130 -2.46 -20.27 5.92
N ALA A 131 -1.92 -19.47 5.00
CA ALA A 131 -2.21 -19.58 3.57
C ALA A 131 -1.82 -20.96 3.02
N CYS A 132 -0.66 -21.50 3.42
CA CYS A 132 -0.22 -22.84 3.04
C CYS A 132 -1.18 -23.93 3.53
N VAL A 133 -1.59 -23.87 4.80
CA VAL A 133 -2.55 -24.82 5.38
C VAL A 133 -3.88 -24.77 4.64
N VAL A 134 -4.42 -23.57 4.37
CA VAL A 134 -5.65 -23.40 3.61
C VAL A 134 -5.51 -23.99 2.20
N GLY A 135 -4.40 -23.71 1.51
CA GLY A 135 -4.11 -24.27 0.19
C GLY A 135 -4.06 -25.80 0.18
N LEU A 136 -3.41 -26.41 1.18
CA LEU A 136 -3.35 -27.87 1.33
C LEU A 136 -4.72 -28.49 1.61
N VAL A 137 -5.55 -27.84 2.44
CA VAL A 137 -6.91 -28.31 2.74
C VAL A 137 -7.76 -28.25 1.48
N LEU A 138 -7.74 -27.13 0.75
CA LEU A 138 -8.49 -26.98 -0.49
C LEU A 138 -8.01 -27.96 -1.57
N GLY A 139 -6.69 -28.14 -1.73
CA GLY A 139 -6.13 -29.13 -2.66
C GLY A 139 -6.62 -30.55 -2.38
N ARG A 140 -6.68 -30.93 -1.09
CA ARG A 140 -7.23 -32.22 -0.67
C ARG A 140 -8.73 -32.35 -0.95
N LEU A 141 -9.52 -31.30 -0.72
CA LEU A 141 -10.97 -31.30 -0.97
C LEU A 141 -11.31 -31.44 -2.45
N VAL A 142 -10.53 -30.82 -3.34
CA VAL A 142 -10.73 -30.89 -4.80
C VAL A 142 -10.21 -32.21 -5.40
N GLY A 143 -9.56 -33.06 -4.59
CA GLY A 143 -9.02 -34.35 -5.05
C GLY A 143 -7.70 -34.23 -5.82
N VAL A 144 -7.06 -33.06 -5.79
CA VAL A 144 -5.68 -32.88 -6.28
C VAL A 144 -4.76 -33.41 -5.18
N ALA A 145 -4.59 -34.73 -5.14
CA ALA A 145 -3.60 -35.36 -4.28
C ALA A 145 -2.19 -34.93 -4.73
N VAL A 146 -1.52 -34.13 -3.90
CA VAL A 146 -0.07 -33.87 -3.95
C VAL A 146 0.67 -34.94 -3.13
#